data_AF-A0A8T4QP30-F1
#
_entry.id   AF-A0A8T4QP30-F1
#
_cell.length_a   1.000
_cell.length_b   1.000
_cell.length_c   1.000
_cell.angle_alpha   90.00
_cell.angle_beta   90.00
_cell.angle_gamma   90.00
#
_symmetry.space_group_name_H-M   'P 1'
#
loop_
_entity.id
_entity.type
_entity.pdbx_description
1 polymer ?
#
loop_
_entity_poly.entity_id
_entity_poly.type
_entity_poly.pdbx_seq_one_letter_code
_entity_poly.pdbx_strand_id
1 'polypeptide(L)'
;MNKAQMEMVGLVVIVIMLTLGMLFLAIFAFKEGTEKKVFTREGLAYSSMSAVMKTTIDSSVCEGSFRPKIGQELLEDCAQNHQESPSGFSLYKCNEKHSCVFLQEIIGELLQETLGTWNKRYQFRSTLIRSSTSEPEELLNIVSVKGNCPKTRERDSSGIFPIQVRNAGLIENVLYLCD
;
A
#
# COMPACT_ATOMS: atom_id res chain seq x y z
N MET A 1 58.92 13.31 34.47
CA MET A 1 57.45 13.46 34.47
C MET A 1 56.98 13.24 35.89
N ASN A 2 56.35 14.24 36.51
CA ASN A 2 55.95 14.13 37.91
C ASN A 2 54.72 13.23 38.01
N LYS A 3 54.67 12.36 39.03
CA LYS A 3 53.60 11.37 39.26
C LYS A 3 52.17 11.94 39.13
N ALA A 4 52.00 13.19 39.57
CA ALA A 4 50.74 13.94 39.46
C ALA A 4 50.27 14.21 38.01
N GLN A 5 51.20 14.39 37.06
CA GLN A 5 50.86 14.58 35.64
C GLN A 5 50.33 13.27 35.03
N MET A 6 50.82 12.12 35.50
CA MET A 6 50.40 10.81 35.01
C MET A 6 48.98 10.45 35.50
N GLU A 7 48.64 10.80 36.74
CA GLU A 7 47.28 10.67 37.28
C GLU A 7 46.28 11.59 36.56
N MET A 8 46.65 12.85 36.29
CA MET A 8 45.78 13.77 35.55
C MET A 8 45.52 13.32 34.11
N VAL A 9 46.54 12.79 33.42
CA VAL A 9 46.36 12.26 32.06
C VAL A 9 45.43 11.05 32.07
N GLY A 10 45.56 10.15 33.05
CA GLY A 10 44.67 8.99 33.19
C GLY A 10 43.21 9.40 33.39
N LEU A 11 42.95 10.39 34.25
CA LEU A 11 41.60 10.88 34.51
C LEU A 11 40.97 11.50 33.25
N VAL A 12 41.72 12.29 32.50
CA VAL A 12 41.23 12.91 31.25
C VAL A 12 40.83 11.86 30.22
N VAL A 13 41.62 10.79 30.05
CA VAL A 13 41.31 9.72 29.09
C VAL A 13 40.00 9.01 29.46
N ILE A 14 39.77 8.74 30.75
CA ILE A 14 38.55 8.10 31.23
C ILE A 14 37.32 8.98 30.96
N VAL A 15 37.44 10.30 31.19
CA VAL A 15 36.34 11.26 30.92
C VAL A 15 36.01 11.31 29.42
N ILE A 16 37.03 11.30 28.55
CA ILE A 16 36.82 11.26 27.10
C ILE A 16 36.13 9.95 26.68
N MET A 17 36.56 8.81 27.21
CA MET A 17 35.92 7.51 26.96
C MET A 17 34.45 7.48 27.41
N LEU A 18 34.14 8.02 28.61
CA LEU A 18 32.77 8.08 29.11
C LEU A 18 31.88 8.99 28.28
N THR A 19 32.38 10.17 27.90
CA THR A 19 31.61 11.13 27.08
C THR A 19 31.33 10.58 25.68
N LEU A 20 32.31 9.93 25.04
CA LEU A 20 32.10 9.24 23.76
C LEU A 20 31.08 8.09 23.90
N GLY A 21 31.16 7.30 24.97
CA GLY A 21 30.20 6.23 25.26
C GLY A 21 28.76 6.74 25.39
N MET A 22 28.55 7.83 26.13
CA MET A 22 27.24 8.47 26.24
C MET A 22 26.73 9.02 24.90
N LEU A 23 27.64 9.57 24.08
CA LEU A 23 27.29 10.11 22.75
C LEU A 23 26.80 9.01 21.80
N PHE A 24 27.46 7.83 21.82
CA PHE A 24 26.97 6.67 21.07
C PHE A 24 25.60 6.20 21.54
N LEU A 25 25.38 6.09 22.87
CA LEU A 25 24.08 5.71 23.42
C LEU A 25 22.97 6.69 23.02
N ALA A 26 23.25 8.00 23.06
CA ALA A 26 22.31 9.02 22.62
C ALA A 26 21.96 8.87 21.14
N ILE A 27 22.95 8.70 20.26
CA ILE A 27 22.73 8.51 18.82
C ILE A 27 21.87 7.27 18.55
N PHE A 28 22.13 6.15 19.24
CA PHE A 28 21.31 4.95 19.09
C PHE A 28 19.88 5.15 19.59
N ALA A 29 19.68 5.81 20.73
CA ALA A 29 18.35 6.12 21.25
C ALA A 29 17.53 7.02 20.30
N PHE A 30 18.17 7.97 19.62
CA PHE A 30 17.49 8.86 18.66
C PHE A 30 17.16 8.18 17.32
N LYS A 31 17.92 7.17 16.89
CA LYS A 31 17.68 6.49 15.60
C LYS A 31 16.50 5.52 15.59
N GLU A 32 16.00 5.07 16.74
CA GLU A 32 14.94 4.05 16.76
C GLU A 32 13.53 4.56 16.38
N GLY A 33 13.30 5.88 16.37
CA GLY A 33 11.95 6.45 16.32
C GLY A 33 11.30 6.59 14.94
N THR A 34 12.07 6.79 13.87
CA THR A 34 11.54 7.24 12.56
C THR A 34 11.73 6.22 11.44
N GLU A 35 12.90 5.62 11.28
CA GLU A 35 13.17 4.67 10.18
C GLU A 35 12.36 3.36 10.30
N LYS A 36 12.14 2.86 11.53
CA LYS A 36 11.35 1.63 11.76
C LYS A 36 9.87 1.78 11.38
N LYS A 37 9.30 2.98 11.46
CA LYS A 37 7.88 3.23 11.13
C LYS A 37 7.64 3.34 9.63
N VAL A 38 8.55 3.98 8.89
CA VAL A 38 8.43 4.14 7.44
C VAL A 38 8.58 2.78 6.73
N PHE A 39 9.56 1.97 7.13
CA PHE A 39 9.78 0.65 6.53
C PHE A 39 8.63 -0.34 6.81
N THR A 40 7.94 -0.17 7.94
CA THR A 40 6.80 -1.03 8.29
C THR A 40 5.51 -0.61 7.60
N ARG A 41 5.25 0.69 7.41
CA ARG A 41 4.03 1.16 6.74
C ARG A 41 4.11 1.00 5.22
N GLU A 42 5.24 1.30 4.59
CA GLU A 42 5.45 0.99 3.17
C GLU A 42 5.39 -0.54 2.92
N GLY A 43 6.07 -1.33 3.75
CA GLY A 43 6.02 -2.79 3.68
C GLY A 43 4.61 -3.36 3.89
N LEU A 44 3.82 -2.78 4.80
CA LEU A 44 2.41 -3.13 5.00
C LEU A 44 1.56 -2.78 3.78
N ALA A 45 1.75 -1.60 3.19
CA ALA A 45 1.03 -1.20 1.98
C ALA A 45 1.35 -2.15 0.82
N TYR A 46 2.64 -2.43 0.58
CA TYR A 46 3.07 -3.34 -0.48
C TYR A 46 2.54 -4.77 -0.29
N SER A 47 2.67 -5.33 0.92
CA SER A 47 2.20 -6.69 1.20
C SER A 47 0.67 -6.82 1.11
N SER A 48 -0.07 -5.85 1.63
CA SER A 48 -1.55 -5.82 1.53
C SER A 48 -1.99 -5.71 0.07
N MET A 49 -1.34 -4.84 -0.70
CA MET A 49 -1.62 -4.69 -2.12
C MET A 49 -1.30 -5.96 -2.91
N SER A 50 -0.15 -6.59 -2.64
CA SER A 50 0.24 -7.85 -3.27
C SER A 50 -0.76 -8.97 -2.95
N ALA A 51 -1.26 -9.02 -1.73
CA ALA A 51 -2.28 -9.97 -1.32
C ALA A 51 -3.57 -9.74 -2.12
N VAL A 52 -4.10 -8.51 -2.13
CA VAL A 52 -5.30 -8.15 -2.90
C VAL A 52 -5.17 -8.52 -4.38
N MET A 53 -4.05 -8.19 -5.02
CA MET A 53 -3.84 -8.50 -6.45
C MET A 53 -3.77 -10.00 -6.75
N LYS A 54 -3.33 -10.81 -5.77
CA LYS A 54 -3.21 -12.27 -5.91
C LYS A 54 -4.45 -13.04 -5.43
N THR A 55 -5.38 -12.38 -4.75
CA THR A 55 -6.61 -13.01 -4.28
C THR A 55 -7.41 -13.55 -5.47
N THR A 56 -7.81 -14.82 -5.35
CA THR A 56 -8.70 -15.50 -6.28
C THR A 56 -10.09 -15.56 -5.69
N ILE A 57 -11.10 -15.30 -6.51
CA ILE A 57 -12.50 -15.45 -6.12
C ILE A 57 -12.94 -16.90 -6.31
N ASP A 58 -13.75 -17.39 -5.38
CA ASP A 58 -14.30 -18.74 -5.47
C ASP A 58 -15.29 -18.85 -6.64
N SER A 59 -15.29 -20.00 -7.31
CA SER A 59 -16.15 -20.31 -8.45
C SER A 59 -17.64 -20.36 -8.12
N SER A 60 -18.00 -20.41 -6.83
CA SER A 60 -19.40 -20.30 -6.39
C SER A 60 -19.96 -18.88 -6.44
N VAL A 61 -19.08 -17.87 -6.46
CA VAL A 61 -19.45 -16.44 -6.40
C VAL A 61 -19.55 -15.82 -7.79
N CYS A 62 -18.72 -16.27 -8.73
CA CYS A 62 -18.69 -15.78 -10.10
C CYS A 62 -19.27 -16.81 -11.07
N GLU A 63 -20.02 -16.34 -12.08
CA GLU A 63 -20.54 -17.19 -13.14
C GLU A 63 -19.39 -17.83 -13.93
N GLY A 64 -19.37 -19.17 -13.98
CA GLY A 64 -18.39 -19.97 -14.71
C GLY A 64 -17.56 -20.89 -13.80
N SER A 65 -16.93 -21.91 -14.39
CA SER A 65 -16.07 -22.85 -13.65
C SER A 65 -14.67 -22.31 -13.34
N PHE A 66 -14.47 -21.00 -13.42
CA PHE A 66 -13.18 -20.34 -13.29
C PHE A 66 -13.06 -19.65 -11.92
N ARG A 67 -11.83 -19.52 -11.42
CA ARG A 67 -11.51 -18.83 -10.16
C ARG A 67 -10.75 -17.56 -10.47
N PRO A 68 -11.45 -16.46 -10.82
CA PRO A 68 -10.79 -15.32 -11.38
C PRO A 68 -9.93 -14.60 -10.35
N LYS A 69 -8.75 -14.16 -10.80
CA LYS A 69 -7.83 -13.35 -9.99
C LYS A 69 -8.25 -11.89 -10.04
N ILE A 70 -8.24 -11.22 -8.89
CA ILE A 70 -8.54 -9.78 -8.77
C ILE A 70 -7.62 -8.96 -9.68
N GLY A 71 -6.30 -9.16 -9.56
CA GLY A 71 -5.29 -8.39 -10.28
C GLY A 71 -5.40 -8.49 -11.80
N GLN A 72 -5.66 -9.68 -12.31
CA GLN A 72 -5.56 -9.93 -13.75
C GLN A 72 -6.94 -9.95 -14.40
N GLU A 73 -7.77 -10.92 -14.06
CA GLU A 73 -8.99 -11.20 -14.82
C GLU A 73 -10.11 -10.20 -14.51
N LEU A 74 -10.36 -9.93 -13.22
CA LEU A 74 -11.44 -9.02 -12.83
C LEU A 74 -11.12 -7.56 -13.11
N LEU A 75 -9.89 -7.10 -12.82
CA LEU A 75 -9.48 -5.72 -13.10
C LEU A 75 -9.36 -5.46 -14.60
N GLU A 76 -8.89 -6.42 -15.40
CA GLU A 76 -8.89 -6.28 -16.87
C GLU A 76 -10.32 -6.16 -17.42
N ASP A 77 -11.24 -7.02 -16.99
CA ASP A 77 -12.65 -6.96 -17.42
C ASP A 77 -13.33 -5.65 -16.98
N CYS A 78 -13.05 -5.20 -15.75
CA CYS A 78 -13.53 -3.92 -15.26
C CYS A 78 -13.00 -2.76 -16.12
N ALA A 79 -11.70 -2.76 -16.46
CA ALA A 79 -11.11 -1.70 -17.27
C ALA A 79 -11.61 -1.69 -18.73
N GLN A 80 -11.86 -2.87 -19.30
CA GLN A 80 -12.40 -2.98 -20.67
C GLN A 80 -13.83 -2.45 -20.77
N ASN A 81 -14.66 -2.70 -19.76
CA ASN A 81 -16.08 -2.36 -19.78
C ASN A 81 -16.46 -1.16 -18.88
N HIS A 82 -15.48 -0.40 -18.37
CA HIS A 82 -15.71 0.70 -17.42
C HIS A 82 -16.67 1.80 -17.91
N GLN A 83 -16.74 2.00 -19.24
CA GLN A 83 -17.63 3.01 -19.84
C GLN A 83 -19.08 2.56 -19.97
N GLU A 84 -19.34 1.27 -19.78
CA GLU A 84 -20.70 0.78 -19.72
C GLU A 84 -21.26 1.04 -18.31
N SER A 85 -22.54 1.39 -18.24
CA SER A 85 -23.24 1.66 -16.97
C SER A 85 -23.04 0.50 -15.97
N PRO A 86 -23.34 0.64 -14.67
CA PRO A 86 -23.21 -0.46 -13.69
C PRO A 86 -23.97 -1.76 -14.05
N SER A 87 -24.89 -1.68 -15.03
CA SER A 87 -25.64 -2.78 -15.64
C SER A 87 -25.08 -3.25 -17.00
N GLY A 88 -23.86 -2.83 -17.36
CA GLY A 88 -23.20 -3.11 -18.62
C GLY A 88 -22.75 -4.55 -18.78
N PHE A 89 -22.18 -4.85 -19.94
CA PHE A 89 -21.55 -6.13 -20.22
C PHE A 89 -20.29 -6.29 -19.38
N SER A 90 -20.16 -7.44 -18.73
CA SER A 90 -18.97 -7.87 -18.00
C SER A 90 -18.83 -9.36 -18.21
N LEU A 91 -17.62 -9.82 -18.56
CA LEU A 91 -17.33 -11.23 -18.76
C LEU A 91 -17.43 -12.00 -17.45
N TYR A 92 -17.02 -11.37 -16.35
CA TYR A 92 -17.03 -11.96 -15.01
C TYR A 92 -18.13 -11.31 -14.17
N LYS A 93 -19.32 -11.90 -14.20
CA LYS A 93 -20.43 -11.53 -13.33
C LYS A 93 -20.32 -12.28 -12.02
N CYS A 94 -20.02 -11.56 -10.95
CA CYS A 94 -19.90 -12.11 -9.61
C CYS A 94 -21.06 -11.58 -8.75
N ASN A 95 -21.84 -12.47 -8.15
CA ASN A 95 -23.10 -12.15 -7.46
C ASN A 95 -24.06 -11.29 -8.32
N GLU A 96 -24.18 -11.60 -9.61
CA GLU A 96 -24.98 -10.83 -10.59
C GLU A 96 -24.56 -9.36 -10.76
N LYS A 97 -23.38 -8.97 -10.27
CA LYS A 97 -22.83 -7.61 -10.37
C LYS A 97 -21.77 -7.53 -11.45
N HIS A 98 -21.65 -6.34 -12.04
CA HIS A 98 -20.54 -5.98 -12.92
C HIS A 98 -19.20 -6.08 -12.17
N SER A 99 -18.15 -6.56 -12.85
CA SER A 99 -16.82 -6.79 -12.26
C SER A 99 -16.28 -5.58 -11.48
N CYS A 100 -16.41 -4.35 -11.98
CA CYS A 100 -16.01 -3.14 -11.24
C CYS A 100 -16.74 -2.96 -9.90
N VAL A 101 -18.06 -3.15 -9.87
CA VAL A 101 -18.88 -2.97 -8.66
C VAL A 101 -18.53 -4.05 -7.64
N PHE A 102 -18.43 -5.29 -8.11
CA PHE A 102 -18.00 -6.40 -7.29
C PHE A 102 -16.59 -6.18 -6.71
N LEU A 103 -15.64 -5.71 -7.54
CA LEU A 103 -14.28 -5.38 -7.12
C LEU A 103 -14.24 -4.31 -6.05
N GLN A 104 -15.06 -3.27 -6.20
CA GLN A 104 -15.15 -2.18 -5.22
C GLN A 104 -15.58 -2.70 -3.84
N GLU A 105 -16.55 -3.61 -3.81
CA GLU A 105 -17.05 -4.24 -2.59
C GLU A 105 -16.02 -5.17 -1.97
N ILE A 106 -15.51 -6.14 -2.73
CA ILE A 106 -14.61 -7.17 -2.19
C ILE A 106 -13.26 -6.61 -1.76
N ILE A 107 -12.68 -5.66 -2.51
CA ILE A 107 -11.45 -4.99 -2.11
C ILE A 107 -11.72 -4.12 -0.87
N GLY A 108 -12.87 -3.45 -0.81
CA GLY A 108 -13.30 -2.69 0.36
C GLY A 108 -13.37 -3.56 1.61
N GLU A 109 -14.01 -4.72 1.51
CA GLU A 109 -14.12 -5.72 2.59
C GLU A 109 -12.75 -6.25 3.00
N LEU A 110 -11.94 -6.73 2.05
CA LEU A 110 -10.59 -7.26 2.34
C LEU A 110 -9.70 -6.23 3.04
N LEU A 111 -9.70 -4.98 2.59
CA LEU A 111 -8.90 -3.91 3.22
C LEU A 111 -9.48 -3.53 4.59
N GLN A 112 -10.80 -3.57 4.77
CA GLN A 112 -11.43 -3.26 6.04
C GLN A 112 -11.16 -4.35 7.08
N GLU A 113 -11.24 -5.63 6.70
CA GLU A 113 -10.94 -6.77 7.59
C GLU A 113 -9.47 -6.85 7.97
N THR A 114 -8.57 -6.31 7.15
CA THR A 114 -7.13 -6.27 7.40
C THR A 114 -6.69 -4.95 8.03
N LEU A 115 -6.56 -3.90 7.24
CA LEU A 115 -6.06 -2.58 7.63
C LEU A 115 -7.04 -1.83 8.52
N GLY A 116 -8.34 -2.00 8.28
CA GLY A 116 -9.39 -1.43 9.11
C GLY A 116 -9.37 -2.00 10.53
N THR A 117 -9.20 -3.31 10.68
CA THR A 117 -8.99 -3.99 11.98
C THR A 117 -7.75 -3.47 12.69
N TRP A 118 -6.68 -3.16 11.95
CA TRP A 118 -5.46 -2.56 12.49
C TRP A 118 -5.57 -1.05 12.70
N ASN A 119 -6.78 -0.50 12.55
CA ASN A 119 -7.13 0.88 12.83
C ASN A 119 -6.38 1.90 11.95
N LYS A 120 -5.91 1.47 10.75
CA LYS A 120 -5.16 2.30 9.81
C LYS A 120 -6.08 2.99 8.80
N ARG A 121 -5.73 4.22 8.42
CA ARG A 121 -6.38 4.90 7.31
C ARG A 121 -5.72 4.46 6.02
N TYR A 122 -6.54 4.18 5.01
CA TYR A 122 -6.06 3.73 3.72
C TYR A 122 -6.87 4.34 2.58
N GLN A 123 -6.24 4.41 1.42
CA GLN A 123 -6.88 4.76 0.16
C GLN A 123 -6.30 3.88 -0.95
N PHE A 124 -7.12 3.00 -1.50
CA PHE A 124 -6.80 2.25 -2.71
C PHE A 124 -7.27 3.05 -3.91
N ARG A 125 -6.39 3.24 -4.89
CA ARG A 125 -6.67 3.93 -6.14
C ARG A 125 -6.25 3.07 -7.31
N SER A 126 -7.16 2.91 -8.26
CA SER A 126 -6.91 2.26 -9.55
C SER A 126 -7.18 3.28 -10.65
N THR A 127 -6.20 3.52 -11.52
CA THR A 127 -6.31 4.46 -12.63
C THR A 127 -6.02 3.77 -13.95
N LEU A 128 -6.89 3.95 -14.94
CA LEU A 128 -6.72 3.48 -16.31
C LEU A 128 -6.08 4.57 -17.16
N ILE A 129 -4.95 4.25 -17.78
CA ILE A 129 -4.29 5.06 -18.78
C ILE A 129 -4.57 4.40 -20.12
N ARG A 130 -5.52 4.95 -20.88
CA ARG A 130 -5.88 4.41 -22.20
C ARG A 130 -4.80 4.73 -23.21
N SER A 131 -4.60 3.84 -24.18
CA SER A 131 -3.66 4.10 -25.28
C SER A 131 -4.11 5.25 -26.20
N SER A 132 -5.40 5.59 -26.20
CA SER A 132 -5.99 6.65 -27.02
C SER A 132 -6.04 8.03 -26.36
N THR A 133 -5.96 8.11 -25.02
CA THR A 133 -6.10 9.37 -24.27
C THR A 133 -4.98 9.51 -23.25
N SER A 134 -4.33 10.67 -23.20
CA SER A 134 -3.25 10.95 -22.25
C SER A 134 -3.73 11.23 -20.83
N GLU A 135 -5.04 11.36 -20.61
CA GLU A 135 -5.60 11.63 -19.29
C GLU A 135 -5.93 10.33 -18.53
N PRO A 136 -5.41 10.14 -17.32
CA PRO A 136 -5.74 8.98 -16.49
C PRO A 136 -7.20 9.04 -16.02
N GLU A 137 -7.95 7.97 -16.27
CA GLU A 137 -9.32 7.76 -15.81
C GLU A 137 -9.30 7.01 -14.47
N GLU A 138 -10.11 7.43 -13.49
CA GLU A 138 -10.16 6.76 -12.19
C GLU A 138 -11.15 5.58 -12.25
N LEU A 139 -10.64 4.35 -12.19
CA LEU A 139 -11.45 3.13 -12.22
C LEU A 139 -12.11 2.84 -10.87
N LEU A 140 -11.29 2.85 -9.81
CA LEU A 140 -11.70 2.49 -8.46
C LEU A 140 -11.03 3.42 -7.46
N ASN A 141 -11.81 3.86 -6.47
CA ASN A 141 -11.32 4.65 -5.36
C ASN A 141 -12.01 4.20 -4.08
N ILE A 142 -11.26 3.47 -3.26
CA ILE A 142 -11.76 2.86 -2.03
C ILE A 142 -11.05 3.52 -0.87
N VAL A 143 -11.82 4.09 0.04
CA VAL A 143 -11.32 4.83 1.20
C VAL A 143 -11.73 4.12 2.48
N SER A 144 -10.89 4.22 3.51
CA SER A 144 -11.24 3.68 4.83
C SER A 144 -12.44 4.43 5.44
N VAL A 145 -13.14 3.77 6.36
CA VAL A 145 -14.24 4.39 7.14
C VAL A 145 -13.77 5.63 7.91
N LYS A 146 -12.48 5.71 8.25
CA LYS A 146 -11.85 6.85 8.94
C LYS A 146 -11.47 8.01 8.03
N GLY A 147 -11.71 7.88 6.73
CA GLY A 147 -11.38 8.88 5.71
C GLY A 147 -10.28 8.42 4.75
N ASN A 148 -9.87 9.36 3.90
CA ASN A 148 -8.85 9.16 2.87
C ASN A 148 -7.44 9.53 3.36
N CYS A 149 -6.44 9.36 2.48
CA CYS A 149 -5.05 9.77 2.72
C CYS A 149 -4.70 11.01 1.87
N PRO A 150 -5.01 12.23 2.37
CA PRO A 150 -4.80 13.46 1.63
C PRO A 150 -3.31 13.70 1.37
N LYS A 151 -2.98 14.33 0.23
CA LYS A 151 -1.60 14.69 -0.13
C LYS A 151 -0.91 15.62 0.87
N THR A 152 -1.69 16.28 1.72
CA THR A 152 -1.22 17.22 2.75
C THR A 152 -0.67 16.53 4.00
N ARG A 153 -0.82 15.21 4.12
CA ARG A 153 -0.33 14.42 5.25
C ARG A 153 0.73 13.43 4.80
N GLU A 154 1.58 13.04 5.76
CA GLU A 154 2.54 11.97 5.59
C GLU A 154 1.80 10.67 5.26
N ARG A 155 2.06 10.13 4.07
CA ARG A 155 1.44 8.91 3.56
C ARG A 155 2.49 8.08 2.86
N ASP A 156 2.46 6.77 3.08
CA ASP A 156 3.28 5.83 2.33
C ASP A 156 2.43 5.17 1.25
N SER A 157 3.09 4.67 0.22
CA SER A 157 2.43 3.98 -0.88
C SER A 157 2.95 2.56 -1.00
N SER A 158 2.14 1.67 -1.53
CA SER A 158 2.57 0.33 -1.94
C SER A 158 3.58 0.33 -3.10
N GLY A 159 3.88 1.49 -3.70
CA GLY A 159 4.38 1.55 -5.07
C GLY A 159 3.27 1.25 -6.09
N ILE A 160 3.62 1.32 -7.37
CA ILE A 160 2.70 1.09 -8.49
C ILE A 160 2.65 -0.41 -8.81
N PHE A 161 1.44 -0.95 -8.90
CA PHE A 161 1.16 -2.29 -9.40
C PHE A 161 0.54 -2.18 -10.80
N PRO A 162 1.38 -2.14 -11.86
CA PRO A 162 0.93 -1.96 -13.23
C PRO A 162 0.34 -3.25 -13.80
N ILE A 163 -0.76 -3.13 -14.55
CA ILE A 163 -1.44 -4.25 -15.20
C ILE A 163 -1.73 -3.85 -16.64
N GLN A 164 -1.18 -4.59 -17.60
CA GLN A 164 -1.42 -4.34 -19.02
C GLN A 164 -2.76 -4.97 -19.42
N VAL A 165 -3.70 -4.14 -19.84
CA VAL A 165 -5.01 -4.58 -20.28
C VAL A 165 -5.03 -4.72 -21.78
N ARG A 166 -5.43 -5.89 -22.26
CA ARG A 166 -5.59 -6.13 -23.70
C ARG A 166 -6.56 -5.12 -24.29
N ASN A 167 -6.10 -4.37 -25.29
CA ASN A 167 -6.88 -3.40 -26.08
C ASN A 167 -7.49 -2.22 -25.30
N ALA A 168 -7.17 -2.01 -24.02
CA ALA A 168 -7.66 -0.87 -23.24
C ALA A 168 -6.53 0.06 -22.78
N GLY A 169 -5.36 -0.46 -22.40
CA GLY A 169 -4.21 0.35 -21.98
C GLY A 169 -3.49 -0.22 -20.76
N LEU A 170 -3.08 0.66 -19.83
CA LEU A 170 -2.37 0.31 -18.61
C LEU A 170 -3.21 0.70 -17.38
N ILE A 171 -3.44 -0.24 -16.46
CA ILE A 171 -3.99 0.08 -15.13
C ILE A 171 -2.83 0.28 -14.17
N GLU A 172 -2.83 1.41 -13.47
CA GLU A 172 -1.96 1.67 -12.34
C GLU A 172 -2.76 1.53 -11.05
N ASN A 173 -2.37 0.57 -10.20
CA ASN A 173 -2.99 0.38 -8.91
C ASN A 173 -2.02 0.80 -7.80
N VAL A 174 -2.50 1.60 -6.85
CA VAL A 174 -1.71 2.09 -5.71
C VAL A 174 -2.55 2.07 -4.45
N LEU A 175 -1.98 1.53 -3.37
CA LEU A 175 -2.54 1.61 -2.03
C LEU A 175 -1.75 2.62 -1.20
N TYR A 176 -2.42 3.64 -0.69
CA TYR A 176 -1.86 4.60 0.25
C TYR A 176 -2.24 4.26 1.68
N LEU A 177 -1.29 4.39 2.60
CA LEU A 177 -1.50 4.26 4.04
C LEU A 177 -1.12 5.54 4.77
N CYS A 178 -1.93 5.92 5.75
CA CYS A 178 -1.70 7.06 6.61
C CYS A 178 -2.26 6.81 8.03
N ASP A 179 -1.87 7.67 8.98
CA ASP A 179 -2.34 7.61 10.37
C ASP A 179 -3.57 8.51 10.64
#